data_AF-A0A524R1J3-F1
#
_entry.id   AF-A0A524R1J3-F1
#
_cell.length_a   1.000
_cell.length_b   1.000
_cell.length_c   1.000
_cell.angle_alpha   90.00
_cell.angle_beta   90.00
_cell.angle_gamma   90.00
#
_symmetry.space_group_name_H-M   'P 1'
#
loop_
_entity.id
_entity.type
_entity.pdbx_description
1 polymer ?
#
loop_
_entity_poly.entity_id
_entity_poly.type
_entity_poly.pdbx_seq_one_letter_code
_entity_poly.pdbx_strand_id
1 'polypeptide(L)'
;MIDIESGTAHFDVGLFAQSLGVPPDMVRERIDGRVMGLLVELLARPILGGEFSSPGSQWDQTDGGGGRWEVRALTERGVDFSPSCTRGAGRKFDADLFQVKLSLLAHGTGGGYLVFDVQLPGPALWQSVPPTSAPIDWWKLPAYGVRGWWTAGLLNSQAGLSRKAFLEMTDPENL
;
A
#
# COMPACT_ATOMS: atom_id res chain seq x y z
N MET A 1 17.55 1.20 -13.96
CA MET A 1 17.23 2.12 -12.86
C MET A 1 15.74 1.96 -12.59
N ILE A 2 15.35 1.62 -11.37
CA ILE A 2 13.94 1.56 -10.98
C ILE A 2 13.55 2.99 -10.60
N ASP A 3 12.58 3.58 -11.30
CA ASP A 3 12.12 4.93 -10.98
C ASP A 3 11.21 4.87 -9.76
N ILE A 4 11.71 5.32 -8.61
CA ILE A 4 10.99 5.31 -7.33
C ILE A 4 10.77 6.76 -6.92
N GLU A 5 9.50 7.17 -6.85
CA GLU A 5 9.13 8.44 -6.23
C GLU A 5 8.77 8.19 -4.75
N SER A 6 9.21 9.05 -3.85
CA SER A 6 8.86 8.98 -2.44
C SER A 6 8.49 10.34 -1.86
N GLY A 7 7.76 10.31 -0.75
CA GLY A 7 7.44 11.53 -0.01
C GLY A 7 6.76 11.21 1.32
N THR A 8 6.13 12.24 1.88
CA THR A 8 5.48 12.16 3.18
C THR A 8 4.04 12.66 3.09
N ALA A 9 3.11 11.95 3.74
CA ALA A 9 1.70 12.31 3.86
C ALA A 9 1.33 12.57 5.33
N HIS A 10 0.28 13.35 5.56
CA HIS A 10 -0.24 13.62 6.89
C HIS A 10 -1.63 13.00 7.06
N PHE A 11 -1.82 12.33 8.20
CA PHE A 11 -3.09 11.73 8.54
C PHE A 11 -3.99 12.71 9.29
N ASP A 12 -5.22 12.90 8.80
CA ASP A 12 -6.28 13.63 9.50
C ASP A 12 -7.34 12.64 10.03
N VAL A 13 -7.38 12.49 11.35
CA VAL A 13 -8.28 11.57 12.06
C VAL A 13 -9.73 12.04 11.95
N GLY A 14 -9.99 13.34 11.82
CA GLY A 14 -11.33 13.89 11.68
C GLY A 14 -11.92 13.51 10.32
N LEU A 15 -11.17 13.71 9.24
CA LEU A 15 -11.57 13.29 7.89
C LEU A 15 -11.75 11.78 7.79
N PHE A 16 -10.88 11.02 8.46
CA PHE A 16 -10.97 9.57 8.47
C PHE A 16 -12.16 9.06 9.28
N ALA A 17 -12.40 9.63 10.46
CA ALA A 17 -13.57 9.34 11.28
C ALA A 17 -14.88 9.62 10.52
N GLN A 18 -14.93 10.74 9.80
CA GLN A 18 -16.04 11.09 8.92
C GLN A 18 -16.26 10.03 7.83
N SER A 19 -15.17 9.55 7.21
CA SER A 19 -15.23 8.49 6.18
C SER A 19 -15.71 7.15 6.75
N LEU A 20 -15.43 6.88 8.02
CA LEU A 20 -15.90 5.71 8.75
C LEU A 20 -17.32 5.87 9.33
N GLY A 21 -17.88 7.09 9.32
CA GLY A 21 -19.15 7.40 9.97
C GLY A 21 -19.13 7.23 11.49
N VAL A 22 -17.97 7.43 12.13
CA VAL A 22 -17.80 7.31 13.59
C VAL A 22 -17.24 8.60 14.19
N PRO A 23 -17.44 8.84 15.50
CA PRO A 23 -16.73 9.88 16.22
C PRO A 23 -15.19 9.70 16.18
N PRO A 24 -14.37 10.76 16.13
CA PRO A 24 -12.91 10.67 16.06
C PRO A 24 -12.25 9.85 17.18
N ASP A 25 -12.80 9.91 18.40
CA ASP A 25 -12.37 9.13 19.56
C ASP A 25 -12.63 7.63 19.40
N MET A 26 -13.65 7.24 18.63
CA MET A 26 -13.99 5.84 18.35
C MET A 26 -13.15 5.20 17.23
N VAL A 27 -12.42 5.99 16.44
CA VAL A 27 -11.57 5.46 15.36
C VAL A 27 -10.60 4.41 15.90
N ARG A 28 -10.02 4.67 17.08
CA ARG A 28 -9.03 3.81 17.75
C ARG A 28 -9.55 2.42 18.06
N GLU A 29 -10.82 2.31 18.44
CA GLU A 29 -11.47 1.04 18.80
C GLU A 29 -11.86 0.21 17.58
N ARG A 30 -11.78 0.80 16.39
CA ARG A 30 -12.19 0.20 15.11
C ARG A 30 -10.99 -0.15 14.23
N ILE A 31 -9.75 0.17 14.63
CA ILE A 31 -8.58 -0.07 13.79
C ILE A 31 -8.28 -1.57 13.70
N ASP A 32 -8.52 -2.11 12.52
CA ASP A 32 -8.07 -3.42 12.08
C ASP A 32 -7.37 -3.29 10.71
N GLY A 33 -6.96 -4.42 10.12
CA GLY A 33 -6.33 -4.42 8.81
C GLY A 33 -7.20 -3.84 7.68
N ARG A 34 -8.53 -3.86 7.82
CA ARG A 34 -9.47 -3.33 6.82
C ARG A 34 -9.58 -1.81 6.94
N VAL A 35 -9.69 -1.30 8.16
CA VAL A 35 -9.66 0.15 8.43
C VAL A 35 -8.33 0.75 7.98
N MET A 36 -7.22 0.05 8.19
CA MET A 36 -5.91 0.48 7.70
C MET A 36 -5.81 0.47 6.16
N GLY A 37 -6.40 -0.53 5.50
CA GLY A 37 -6.52 -0.54 4.05
C GLY A 37 -7.26 0.69 3.52
N LEU A 38 -8.42 1.01 4.10
CA LEU A 38 -9.18 2.20 3.73
C LEU A 38 -8.38 3.49 3.97
N LEU A 39 -7.63 3.57 5.08
CA LEU A 39 -6.79 4.72 5.38
C LEU A 39 -5.76 4.98 4.27
N VAL A 40 -4.96 3.98 3.93
CA VAL A 40 -3.90 4.16 2.93
C VAL A 40 -4.49 4.46 1.55
N GLU A 41 -5.66 3.92 1.22
CA GLU A 41 -6.36 4.28 -0.01
C GLU A 41 -6.84 5.75 0.02
N LEU A 42 -7.37 6.25 1.14
CA LEU A 42 -7.73 7.68 1.23
C LEU A 42 -6.52 8.61 1.10
N LEU A 43 -5.37 8.23 1.67
CA LEU A 43 -4.11 8.97 1.52
C LEU A 43 -3.56 8.92 0.10
N ALA A 44 -3.79 7.82 -0.62
CA ALA A 44 -3.34 7.64 -2.00
C ALA A 44 -4.00 8.61 -2.99
N ARG A 45 -5.27 8.97 -2.78
CA ARG A 45 -6.04 9.78 -3.73
C ARG A 45 -5.40 11.12 -4.09
N PRO A 46 -5.05 12.00 -3.12
CA PRO A 46 -4.41 13.27 -3.45
C PRO A 46 -3.01 13.09 -4.05
N ILE A 47 -2.29 12.00 -3.73
CA ILE A 47 -0.95 11.71 -4.27
C ILE A 47 -1.02 11.28 -5.74
N LEU A 48 -2.01 10.47 -6.10
CA LEU A 48 -2.23 10.00 -7.47
C LEU A 48 -3.01 11.00 -8.33
N GLY A 49 -3.65 12.00 -7.70
CA GLY A 49 -4.60 12.90 -8.40
C GLY A 49 -5.75 12.12 -9.04
N GLY A 50 -6.13 11.00 -8.42
CA GLY A 50 -6.88 9.92 -9.04
C GLY A 50 -8.22 9.58 -8.39
N GLU A 51 -8.89 8.58 -8.95
CA GLU A 51 -10.18 8.07 -8.47
C GLU A 51 -10.06 6.62 -7.97
N PHE A 52 -10.97 6.26 -7.05
CA PHE A 52 -11.16 4.87 -6.65
C PHE A 52 -11.61 4.03 -7.84
N SER A 53 -11.09 2.82 -7.92
CA SER A 53 -11.57 1.86 -8.90
C SER A 53 -13.00 1.40 -8.57
N SER A 54 -13.72 0.92 -9.57
CA SER A 54 -15.05 0.35 -9.37
C SER A 54 -14.97 -0.94 -8.53
N PRO A 55 -16.01 -1.28 -7.75
CA PRO A 55 -16.08 -2.55 -7.04
C PRO A 55 -15.80 -3.75 -7.95
N GLY A 56 -14.90 -4.63 -7.53
CA GLY A 56 -14.48 -5.81 -8.32
C GLY A 56 -13.31 -5.57 -9.27
N SER A 57 -12.78 -4.34 -9.35
CA SER A 57 -11.55 -4.03 -10.06
C SER A 57 -10.35 -4.80 -9.51
N GLN A 58 -9.37 -5.07 -10.38
CA GLN A 58 -8.10 -5.67 -10.00
C GLN A 58 -7.03 -4.63 -9.66
N TRP A 59 -7.41 -3.45 -9.20
CA TRP A 59 -6.51 -2.42 -8.68
C TRP A 59 -7.34 -1.51 -7.78
N ASP A 60 -6.70 -0.72 -6.93
CA ASP A 60 -7.39 0.10 -5.94
C ASP A 60 -7.74 1.48 -6.50
N GLN A 61 -6.85 2.09 -7.31
CA GLN A 61 -7.03 3.45 -7.85
C GLN A 61 -6.50 3.61 -9.26
N THR A 62 -7.01 4.63 -9.96
CA THR A 62 -6.44 5.11 -11.21
C THR A 62 -5.94 6.54 -11.07
N ASP A 63 -4.74 6.86 -11.55
CA ASP A 63 -4.22 8.23 -11.56
C ASP A 63 -4.84 9.07 -12.70
N GLY A 64 -4.53 10.37 -12.72
CA GLY A 64 -5.01 11.30 -13.76
C GLY A 64 -4.50 11.00 -15.17
N GLY A 65 -3.47 10.17 -15.32
CA GLY A 65 -2.96 9.67 -16.60
C GLY A 65 -3.58 8.32 -17.01
N GLY A 66 -4.45 7.71 -16.20
CA GLY A 66 -5.04 6.39 -16.43
C GLY A 66 -4.16 5.21 -15.97
N GLY A 67 -3.07 5.48 -15.26
CA GLY A 67 -2.22 4.47 -14.63
C GLY A 67 -2.98 3.76 -13.51
N ARG A 68 -2.77 2.45 -13.36
CA ARG A 68 -3.49 1.62 -12.39
C ARG A 68 -2.61 1.34 -11.18
N TRP A 69 -3.13 1.59 -9.99
CA TRP A 69 -2.37 1.56 -8.75
C TRP A 69 -2.98 0.62 -7.74
N GLU A 70 -2.13 -0.23 -7.17
CA GLU A 70 -2.43 -1.00 -5.98
C GLU A 70 -1.87 -0.29 -4.75
N VAL A 71 -2.69 -0.08 -3.74
CA VAL A 71 -2.26 0.56 -2.51
C VAL A 71 -1.86 -0.51 -1.50
N ARG A 72 -0.72 -0.30 -0.83
CA ARG A 72 -0.17 -1.25 0.13
C ARG A 72 0.34 -0.57 1.39
N ALA A 73 0.30 -1.35 2.46
CA ALA A 73 0.78 -1.00 3.78
C ALA A 73 2.13 -1.70 4.00
N LEU A 74 3.19 -0.91 4.26
CA LEU A 74 4.44 -1.38 4.84
C LEU A 74 4.29 -1.41 6.35
N THR A 75 4.34 -2.59 6.95
CA THR A 75 4.22 -2.80 8.40
C THR A 75 5.56 -3.21 9.01
N GLU A 76 5.60 -3.47 10.32
CA GLU A 76 6.76 -4.09 10.98
C GLU A 76 7.17 -5.43 10.34
N ARG A 77 6.18 -6.19 9.85
CA ARG A 77 6.42 -7.49 9.18
C ARG A 77 6.88 -7.34 7.73
N GLY A 78 6.80 -6.13 7.18
CA GLY A 78 7.08 -5.83 5.78
C GLY A 78 5.83 -5.50 4.98
N VAL A 79 5.96 -5.61 3.66
CA VAL A 79 4.93 -5.32 2.67
C VAL A 79 4.62 -6.58 1.87
N ASP A 80 3.36 -6.73 1.45
CA ASP A 80 2.90 -7.85 0.66
C ASP A 80 2.28 -7.36 -0.66
N PHE A 81 2.94 -7.72 -1.77
CA PHE A 81 2.55 -7.35 -3.13
C PHE A 81 1.53 -8.30 -3.76
N SER A 82 1.18 -9.40 -3.08
CA SER A 82 0.21 -10.38 -3.59
C SER A 82 -1.13 -9.72 -3.94
N PRO A 83 -1.87 -10.27 -4.92
CA PRO A 83 -3.19 -9.75 -5.28
C PRO A 83 -4.15 -9.80 -4.08
N SER A 84 -4.91 -8.73 -3.85
CA SER A 84 -5.87 -8.63 -2.73
C SER A 84 -6.90 -9.77 -2.71
N CYS A 85 -7.28 -10.31 -3.88
CA CYS A 85 -8.18 -11.45 -4.03
C CYS A 85 -7.59 -12.79 -3.52
N THR A 86 -6.26 -12.89 -3.38
CA THR A 86 -5.57 -14.09 -2.88
C THR A 86 -5.34 -14.06 -1.36
N ARG A 87 -5.74 -12.97 -0.68
CA ARG A 87 -5.65 -12.84 0.79
C ARG A 87 -6.96 -13.21 1.49
N GLY A 88 -6.91 -14.10 2.48
CA GLY A 88 -8.05 -14.52 3.30
C GLY A 88 -7.97 -15.97 3.76
N ALA A 89 -8.64 -16.33 4.86
CA ALA A 89 -8.65 -17.70 5.36
C ALA A 89 -9.07 -18.70 4.27
N GLY A 90 -8.26 -19.72 4.02
CA GLY A 90 -8.48 -20.74 2.99
C GLY A 90 -8.02 -20.37 1.57
N ARG A 91 -7.50 -19.14 1.36
CA ARG A 91 -6.93 -18.72 0.07
C ARG A 91 -5.44 -19.06 0.02
N LYS A 92 -4.98 -19.54 -1.13
CA LYS A 92 -3.56 -19.82 -1.39
C LYS A 92 -3.01 -18.76 -2.34
N PHE A 93 -1.77 -18.35 -2.08
CA PHE A 93 -1.04 -17.53 -3.03
C PHE A 93 -0.92 -18.27 -4.37
N ASP A 94 -1.07 -17.52 -5.45
CA ASP A 94 -0.97 -18.00 -6.83
C ASP A 94 -0.02 -17.07 -7.59
N ALA A 95 1.11 -17.62 -8.00
CA ALA A 95 2.16 -16.88 -8.69
C ALA A 95 1.72 -16.40 -10.08
N ASP A 96 0.88 -17.15 -10.77
CA ASP A 96 0.38 -16.79 -12.10
C ASP A 96 -0.59 -15.62 -11.98
N LEU A 97 -1.48 -15.65 -10.98
CA LEU A 97 -2.35 -14.50 -10.68
C LEU A 97 -1.55 -13.26 -10.29
N PHE A 98 -0.44 -13.42 -9.56
CA PHE A 98 0.45 -12.32 -9.25
C PHE A 98 1.09 -11.71 -10.52
N GLN A 99 1.55 -12.54 -11.46
CA GLN A 99 2.09 -12.06 -12.74
C GLN A 99 1.04 -11.36 -13.61
N VAL A 100 -0.19 -11.89 -13.63
CA VAL A 100 -1.33 -11.24 -14.30
C VAL A 100 -1.60 -9.88 -13.68
N LYS A 101 -1.65 -9.79 -12.34
CA LYS A 101 -1.82 -8.53 -11.62
C LYS A 101 -0.73 -7.51 -11.96
N LEU A 102 0.54 -7.92 -11.92
CA LEU A 102 1.66 -7.04 -12.31
C LEU A 102 1.51 -6.53 -13.75
N SER A 103 1.03 -7.37 -14.66
CA SER A 103 0.77 -6.98 -16.05
C SER A 103 -0.40 -6.01 -16.18
N LEU A 104 -1.46 -6.17 -15.38
CA LEU A 104 -2.59 -5.26 -15.34
C LEU A 104 -2.21 -3.88 -14.79
N LEU A 105 -1.36 -3.82 -13.76
CA LEU A 105 -0.85 -2.56 -13.20
C LEU A 105 0.13 -1.88 -14.16
N ALA A 106 0.97 -2.64 -14.85
CA ALA A 106 1.90 -2.13 -15.86
C ALA A 106 1.20 -1.66 -17.16
N HIS A 107 -0.06 -2.04 -17.39
CA HIS A 107 -0.75 -1.75 -18.64
C HIS A 107 -1.08 -0.26 -18.79
N GLY A 108 -0.73 0.32 -19.95
CA GLY A 108 -1.06 1.71 -20.28
C GLY A 108 0.04 2.69 -19.88
N THR A 109 -0.31 3.73 -19.14
CA THR A 109 0.47 4.96 -18.87
C THR A 109 1.45 4.88 -17.69
N GLY A 110 1.73 3.68 -17.15
CA GLY A 110 2.78 3.47 -16.15
C GLY A 110 2.28 3.38 -14.70
N GLY A 111 1.43 2.39 -14.41
CA GLY A 111 0.96 2.11 -13.05
C GLY A 111 1.90 1.22 -12.21
N GLY A 112 1.47 0.92 -11.00
CA GLY A 112 2.30 0.22 -10.03
C GLY A 112 1.68 0.08 -8.65
N TYR A 113 2.53 0.19 -7.64
CA TYR A 113 2.17 0.12 -6.23
C TYR A 113 2.44 1.46 -5.57
N LEU A 114 1.51 1.92 -4.75
CA LEU A 114 1.73 3.01 -3.82
C LEU A 114 1.78 2.42 -2.42
N VAL A 115 2.95 2.45 -1.80
CA VAL A 115 3.20 1.83 -0.49
C VAL A 115 3.29 2.92 0.56
N PHE A 116 2.57 2.78 1.67
CA PHE A 116 2.64 3.68 2.82
C PHE A 116 3.28 2.98 4.02
N ASP A 117 4.19 3.69 4.69
CA ASP A 117 4.79 3.27 5.95
C ASP A 117 3.80 3.40 7.11
N VAL A 118 2.94 2.41 7.22
CA VAL A 118 2.04 2.28 8.36
C VAL A 118 2.71 1.36 9.36
N GLN A 119 3.57 1.96 10.19
CA GLN A 119 3.91 1.33 11.46
C GLN A 119 2.58 1.16 12.21
N LEU A 120 2.04 -0.05 12.17
CA LEU A 120 0.94 -0.44 13.03
C LEU A 120 1.59 -0.73 14.37
N PRO A 121 1.44 0.13 15.37
CA PRO A 121 1.82 -0.28 16.69
C PRO A 121 1.06 -1.56 17.07
N GLY A 122 1.69 -2.43 17.84
CA GLY A 122 0.94 -3.46 18.55
C GLY A 122 -0.21 -2.84 19.36
N PRO A 123 -1.20 -3.64 19.80
CA PRO A 123 -2.38 -3.12 20.52
C PRO A 123 -2.06 -2.20 21.71
N ALA A 124 -0.88 -2.33 22.33
CA ALA A 124 -0.41 -1.48 23.42
C ALA A 124 0.10 -0.09 22.99
N LEU A 125 0.66 0.04 21.78
CA LEU A 125 1.29 1.27 21.30
C LEU A 125 0.31 2.19 20.55
N TRP A 126 -0.91 1.74 20.22
CA TRP A 126 -1.99 2.63 19.75
C TRP A 126 -2.51 3.57 20.83
N GLN A 127 -2.23 3.28 22.11
CA GLN A 127 -2.44 4.24 23.21
C GLN A 127 -1.50 5.47 23.08
N SER A 128 -0.36 5.30 22.40
CA SER A 128 0.67 6.33 22.22
C SER A 128 0.76 6.92 20.81
N VAL A 129 -0.05 6.48 19.84
CA VAL A 129 -0.11 7.14 18.52
C VAL A 129 -0.88 8.45 18.67
N PRO A 130 -0.22 9.61 18.47
CA PRO A 130 -0.92 10.88 18.51
C PRO A 130 -1.98 10.87 17.40
N PRO A 131 -3.20 11.35 17.68
CA PRO A 131 -4.07 11.75 16.59
C PRO A 131 -3.33 12.87 15.84
N THR A 132 -3.20 12.70 14.52
CA THR A 132 -3.10 13.81 13.56
C THR A 132 -1.84 14.67 13.47
N SER A 133 -0.65 14.08 13.35
CA SER A 133 0.48 14.84 12.76
C SER A 133 1.68 14.02 12.32
N ALA A 134 1.78 12.75 12.73
CA ALA A 134 2.94 11.94 12.37
C ALA A 134 3.05 11.82 10.84
N PRO A 135 4.21 12.18 10.26
CA PRO A 135 4.47 11.98 8.84
C PRO A 135 4.38 10.48 8.52
N ILE A 136 3.65 10.14 7.45
CA ILE A 136 3.59 8.78 6.89
C ILE A 136 4.36 8.81 5.59
N ASP A 137 5.50 8.12 5.55
CA ASP A 137 6.28 8.01 4.34
C ASP A 137 5.57 7.13 3.31
N TRP A 138 5.77 7.43 2.04
CA TRP A 138 5.20 6.68 0.95
C TRP A 138 6.18 6.52 -0.21
N TRP A 139 5.98 5.46 -1.00
CA TRP A 139 6.76 5.15 -2.21
C TRP A 139 5.83 4.76 -3.35
N LYS A 140 6.00 5.38 -4.52
CA LYS A 140 5.48 4.87 -5.79
C LYS A 140 6.50 3.93 -6.39
N LEU A 141 6.10 2.69 -6.56
CA LEU A 141 6.90 1.62 -7.15
C LEU A 141 6.25 1.20 -8.46
N PRO A 142 6.92 1.37 -9.60
CA PRO A 142 6.36 0.94 -10.86
C PRO A 142 6.24 -0.60 -10.88
N ALA A 143 5.20 -1.11 -11.55
CA ALA A 143 4.94 -2.54 -11.58
C ALA A 143 6.13 -3.36 -12.12
N TYR A 144 6.92 -2.79 -13.05
CA TYR A 144 8.13 -3.43 -13.56
C TYR A 144 9.24 -3.55 -12.50
N GLY A 145 9.32 -2.64 -11.54
CA GLY A 145 10.29 -2.71 -10.43
C GLY A 145 9.98 -3.89 -9.51
N VAL A 146 8.72 -4.01 -9.10
CA VAL A 146 8.25 -5.16 -8.28
C VAL A 146 8.37 -6.48 -9.05
N ARG A 147 8.10 -6.48 -10.36
CA ARG A 147 8.36 -7.63 -11.23
C ARG A 147 9.84 -8.02 -11.21
N GLY A 148 10.74 -7.04 -11.32
CA GLY A 148 12.18 -7.26 -11.21
C GLY A 148 12.56 -7.96 -9.91
N TRP A 149 12.04 -7.47 -8.78
CA TRP A 149 12.27 -8.07 -7.46
C TRP A 149 11.75 -9.51 -7.37
N TRP A 150 10.58 -9.80 -7.94
CA TRP A 150 10.06 -11.16 -8.04
C TRP A 150 10.99 -12.06 -8.84
N THR A 151 11.36 -11.65 -10.06
CA THR A 151 12.20 -12.46 -10.96
C THR A 151 13.61 -12.69 -10.41
N ALA A 152 14.12 -11.76 -9.61
CA ALA A 152 15.41 -11.89 -8.94
C ALA A 152 15.35 -12.72 -7.64
N GLY A 153 14.16 -13.20 -7.23
CA GLY A 153 13.99 -13.98 -6.00
C GLY A 153 14.15 -13.15 -4.72
N LEU A 154 13.99 -11.82 -4.80
CA LEU A 154 14.08 -10.92 -3.65
C LEU A 154 12.78 -10.92 -2.82
N LEU A 155 11.65 -11.21 -3.46
CA LEU A 155 10.39 -11.46 -2.78
C LEU A 155 10.33 -12.90 -2.27
N ASN A 156 9.67 -13.11 -1.13
CA ASN A 156 9.39 -14.46 -0.64
C ASN A 156 8.38 -15.19 -1.56
N SER A 157 8.12 -16.47 -1.29
CA SER A 157 7.23 -17.32 -2.10
C SER A 157 5.77 -16.86 -2.14
N GLN A 158 5.39 -15.86 -1.35
CA GLN A 158 4.06 -15.24 -1.30
C GLN A 158 4.07 -13.79 -1.82
N ALA A 159 5.11 -13.37 -2.54
CA ALA A 159 5.31 -12.00 -3.02
C ALA A 159 5.41 -10.94 -1.90
N GLY A 160 5.86 -11.35 -0.71
CA GLY A 160 6.15 -10.46 0.40
C GLY A 160 7.63 -10.04 0.47
N LEU A 161 7.88 -8.85 1.00
CA LEU A 161 9.21 -8.31 1.27
C LEU A 161 9.29 -7.83 2.71
N SER A 162 10.35 -8.22 3.42
CA SER A 162 10.57 -7.75 4.80
C SER A 162 10.73 -6.23 4.83
N ARG A 163 10.37 -5.59 5.96
CA ARG A 163 10.50 -4.14 6.10
C ARG A 163 11.92 -3.64 5.86
N LYS A 164 12.90 -4.30 6.49
CA LYS A 164 14.31 -3.96 6.35
C LYS A 164 14.73 -3.99 4.88
N ALA A 165 14.45 -5.08 4.19
CA ALA A 165 14.80 -5.24 2.77
C ALA A 165 14.06 -4.22 1.88
N PHE A 166 12.78 -3.94 2.16
CA PHE A 166 12.04 -2.91 1.44
C PHE A 166 12.74 -1.55 1.56
N LEU A 167 13.02 -1.11 2.79
CA LEU A 167 13.66 0.18 3.02
C LEU A 167 15.05 0.27 2.36
N GLU A 168 15.87 -0.78 2.46
CA GLU A 168 17.18 -0.85 1.80
C GLU A 168 17.06 -0.73 0.26
N MET A 169 16.05 -1.35 -0.33
CA MET A 169 15.83 -1.39 -1.78
C MET A 169 15.14 -0.15 -2.35
N THR A 170 14.51 0.65 -1.49
CA THR A 170 13.85 1.90 -1.87
C THR A 170 14.61 3.14 -1.42
N ASP A 171 15.75 2.96 -0.77
CA ASP A 171 16.62 4.05 -0.34
C ASP A 171 17.26 4.72 -1.57
N PRO A 172 17.08 6.04 -1.78
CA PRO A 172 17.70 6.77 -2.87
C PRO A 172 19.23 6.65 -2.92
N GLU A 173 19.90 6.41 -1.77
CA GLU A 173 21.36 6.24 -1.73
C GLU A 173 21.83 4.89 -2.27
N ASN A 174 20.91 3.93 -2.44
CA ASN A 174 21.20 2.58 -2.94
C ASN A 174 20.69 2.33 -4.38
N LEU A 175 20.16 3.35 -5.07
CA LEU A 175 19.56 3.28 -6.42
C LEU A 175 20.40 4.01 -7.48
#